data_AF-A0A419KB97-F1
#
_entry.id   AF-A0A419KB97-F1
#
_cell.length_a   1.000
_cell.length_b   1.000
_cell.length_c   1.000
_cell.angle_alpha   90.00
_cell.angle_beta   90.00
_cell.angle_gamma   90.00
#
_symmetry.space_group_name_H-M   'P 1'
#
loop_
_entity.id
_entity.type
_entity.pdbx_description
1 polymer ?
#
loop_
_entity_poly.entity_id
_entity_poly.type
_entity_poly.pdbx_seq_one_letter_code
_entity_poly.pdbx_strand_id
1 'polypeptide(L)' 'MVVKVEFVPSSPFCPIAFKLAMDVKNAAAKVVGLKKALVYCRGHMMEQQINEMVNKEQQK' A
#
# COMPACT_ATOMS: atom_id res chain seq x y z
N MET A 1 6.39 7.51 14.57
CA MET A 1 7.07 6.72 13.52
C MET A 1 6.17 6.64 12.31
N VAL A 2 6.69 6.98 11.13
CA VAL A 2 6.00 6.83 9.84
C VAL A 2 6.75 5.75 9.07
N VAL A 3 6.03 4.76 8.53
CA VAL A 3 6.63 3.69 7.74
C VAL A 3 6.15 3.81 6.31
N LYS A 4 7.10 3.74 5.38
CA LYS A 4 6.85 3.67 3.94
C LYS A 4 7.21 2.26 3.47
N VAL A 5 6.26 1.59 2.83
CA VAL A 5 6.45 0.26 2.24
C VAL A 5 6.31 0.41 0.73
N GLU A 6 7.33 0.00 -0.02
CA GLU A 6 7.30 -0.05 -1.47
C GLU A 6 7.43 -1.50 -1.90
N PHE A 7 6.59 -1.94 -2.84
CA PHE A 7 6.66 -3.30 -3.38
C PHE A 7 6.44 -3.28 -4.88
N VAL A 8 7.07 -4.24 -5.57
CA VAL A 8 6.90 -4.48 -7.00
C VAL A 8 6.16 -5.80 -7.16
N PRO A 9 4.98 -5.84 -7.78
CA PRO A 9 4.29 -7.09 -8.03
C PRO A 9 5.05 -7.90 -9.08
N SER A 10 4.86 -9.21 -9.06
CA SER A 10 5.52 -10.13 -10.01
C SER A 10 5.18 -9.85 -11.47
N SER A 11 4.07 -9.15 -11.74
CA SER A 11 3.60 -8.78 -13.09
C SER A 11 2.83 -7.45 -13.07
N PRO A 12 2.92 -6.62 -14.12
CA PRO A 12 2.23 -5.34 -14.22
C PRO A 12 0.70 -5.43 -14.34
N PHE A 13 0.17 -6.66 -14.50
CA PHE A 13 -1.26 -6.98 -14.58
C PHE A 13 -1.77 -7.81 -13.41
N CYS A 14 -0.96 -7.96 -12.36
CA CYS A 14 -1.28 -8.86 -11.26
C CYS A 14 -2.57 -8.40 -10.54
N PRO A 15 -3.69 -9.13 -10.65
CA PRO A 15 -4.99 -8.67 -10.15
C PRO A 15 -5.01 -8.58 -8.61
N ILE A 16 -4.11 -9.29 -7.95
CA ILE A 16 -3.98 -9.28 -6.48
C ILE A 16 -3.13 -8.12 -5.95
N ALA A 17 -2.48 -7.32 -6.81
CA ALA A 17 -1.60 -6.23 -6.36
C ALA A 17 -2.34 -5.21 -5.48
N PHE A 18 -3.60 -4.92 -5.80
CA PHE A 18 -4.45 -4.05 -4.98
C PHE A 18 -4.73 -4.65 -3.60
N LYS A 19 -5.14 -5.93 -3.56
CA LYS A 19 -5.41 -6.64 -2.30
C LYS A 19 -4.17 -6.75 -1.43
N LEU A 20 -3.03 -7.08 -2.03
CA LEU A 20 -1.74 -7.12 -1.36
C LEU A 20 -1.39 -5.77 -0.73
N ALA A 21 -1.56 -4.66 -1.45
CA ALA A 21 -1.30 -3.33 -0.91
C ALA A 21 -2.20 -3.00 0.29
N MET A 22 -3.48 -3.37 0.24
CA MET A 22 -4.40 -3.23 1.38
C MET A 22 -3.99 -4.10 2.57
N ASP A 23 -3.65 -5.36 2.35
CA ASP A 23 -3.24 -6.29 3.40
C ASP A 23 -1.95 -5.83 4.08
N VAL A 24 -0.97 -5.33 3.32
CA VAL A 24 0.25 -4.72 3.84
C VAL A 24 -0.07 -3.51 4.71
N LYS A 25 -0.96 -2.62 4.27
CA LYS A 25 -1.37 -1.45 5.06
C LYS A 25 -2.06 -1.86 6.36
N ASN A 26 -2.97 -2.83 6.29
CA ASN A 26 -3.70 -3.36 7.45
C ASN A 26 -2.75 -4.04 8.44
N ALA A 27 -1.76 -4.79 7.95
CA ALA A 27 -0.73 -5.39 8.79
C ALA A 27 0.14 -4.31 9.45
N ALA A 28 0.57 -3.29 8.71
CA ALA A 28 1.35 -2.18 9.24
C ALA A 28 0.55 -1.38 10.30
N ALA A 29 -0.76 -1.21 10.12
CA ALA A 29 -1.62 -0.53 11.08
C ALA A 29 -1.75 -1.26 12.43
N LYS A 30 -1.48 -2.58 12.47
CA LYS A 30 -1.48 -3.37 13.71
C LYS A 30 -0.18 -3.24 14.51
N VAL A 31 0.84 -2.59 13.96
CA VAL A 31 2.12 -2.38 14.65
C VAL A 31 1.95 -1.30 15.72
N VAL A 32 2.18 -1.67 16.99
CA VAL A 32 2.08 -0.77 18.14
C VAL A 32 3.06 0.41 17.98
N GLY A 33 2.55 1.64 18.14
CA GLY A 33 3.36 2.87 18.04
C GLY A 33 3.51 3.43 16.62
N LEU A 34 2.89 2.79 15.63
CA LEU A 34 2.91 3.29 14.25
C LEU A 34 1.94 4.46 14.09
N LYS A 35 2.47 5.65 13.76
CA LYS A 35 1.63 6.85 13.55
C LYS A 35 0.97 6.85 12.18
N LYS A 36 1.67 6.33 11.16
CA LYS A 36 1.21 6.33 9.77
C LYS A 36 1.92 5.26 8.95
N ALA A 37 1.17 4.55 8.11
CA ALA A 37 1.68 3.60 7.13
C ALA A 37 1.40 4.15 5.73
N LEU A 38 2.41 4.26 4.89
CA LEU A 38 2.28 4.60 3.48
C LEU A 38 2.69 3.38 2.65
N VAL A 39 1.83 2.95 1.74
CA VAL A 39 2.09 1.78 0.89
C VAL A 39 2.07 2.21 -0.57
N TYR A 40 3.14 1.87 -1.30
CA TYR A 40 3.28 2.17 -2.72
C TYR A 40 3.54 0.90 -3.52
N CYS A 41 2.63 0.59 -4.42
CA CYS A 41 2.84 -0.37 -5.50
C CYS A 41 3.68 0.30 -6.58
N ARG A 42 4.70 -0.40 -7.09
CA ARG A 42 5.58 0.07 -8.16
C ARG A 42 5.57 -0.90 -9.34
N GLY A 43 5.51 -0.40 -10.57
CA GLY A 43 5.60 -1.25 -11.77
C GLY A 43 4.32 -1.98 -12.15
N HIS A 44 3.17 -1.50 -11.67
CA HIS A 44 1.85 -1.96 -12.08
C HIS A 44 1.20 -0.92 -13.02
N MET A 45 0.42 -1.34 -14.02
CA MET A 45 -0.23 -0.37 -14.94
C MET A 45 -1.17 0.59 -14.22
N MET A 46 -1.84 0.11 -13.17
CA MET A 46 -2.72 0.90 -12.30
C MET A 46 -2.02 1.38 -11.02
N GLU A 47 -0.70 1.54 -11.03
CA GLU A 47 0.11 1.98 -9.88
C GLU A 47 -0.49 3.21 -9.18
N GLN A 48 -0.81 4.26 -9.94
CA GLN A 48 -1.35 5.50 -9.37
C GLN A 48 -2.68 5.27 -8.65
N GLN A 49 -3.61 4.54 -9.29
CA GLN A 49 -4.91 4.22 -8.70
C GLN A 49 -4.79 3.39 -7.42
N ILE A 50 -3.91 2.38 -7.42
CA ILE A 50 -3.66 1.53 -6.24
C ILE A 50 -3.11 2.40 -5.11
N ASN A 51 -2.10 3.23 -5.42
CA ASN A 51 -1.46 4.09 -4.42
C ASN A 51 -2.42 5.13 -3.84
N GLU A 52 -3.25 5.75 -4.67
CA GLU A 52 -4.28 6.67 -4.20
C GLU A 52 -5.31 5.96 -3.31
N MET A 53 -5.88 4.85 -3.76
CA MET A 53 -6.90 4.13 -2.99
C MET A 53 -6.35 3.63 -1.66
N VAL A 54 -5.15 3.04 -1.66
CA VAL A 54 -4.54 2.50 -0.45
C VAL A 54 -4.17 3.62 0.53
N ASN A 55 -3.76 4.80 0.07
CA ASN A 55 -3.35 5.90 0.95
C ASN A 55 -4.45 6.94 1.25
N LYS A 56 -5.61 6.90 0.58
CA LYS A 56 -6.70 7.90 0.71
C LYS A 56 -7.34 7.96 2.10
N GLU A 57 -7.36 6.86 2.85
CA GLU A 57 -8.09 6.77 4.14
C GLU A 57 -7.35 7.31 5.39
N GLN A 58 -6.17 7.95 5.27
CA GLN A 58 -5.38 8.37 6.45
C GLN A 58 -5.07 9.87 6.50
N GLN A 59 -5.90 10.71 5.89
CA GLN A 59 -6.00 12.13 6.26
C GLN A 59 -7.13 12.31 7.28
N LYS A 60 -6.87 12.00 8.55
CA LYS A 60 -7.58 12.59 9.68
C LYS A 60 -6.58 12.92 10.77
#